data_AF-A0A496QTZ4-F1
#
_entry.id   AF-A0A496QTZ4-F1
#
_cell.length_a   1.000
_cell.length_b   1.000
_cell.length_c   1.000
_cell.angle_alpha   90.00
_cell.angle_beta   90.00
_cell.angle_gamma   90.00
#
_symmetry.space_group_name_H-M   'P 1'
#
loop_
_entity.id
_entity.type
_entity.pdbx_description
1 polymer ?
#
loop_
_entity_poly.entity_id
_entity_poly.type
_entity_poly.pdbx_seq_one_letter_code
_entity_poly.pdbx_strand_id
1 'polypeptide(L)'
;MLFAYLPVMVYEIRKNILSPRFTPVHPFFSFFFLFWFLSFILFIQKYIIIKPVFDPDEDMYEYLFNRLKLTKREKEILQLILQGNMNKEISWILGISLPAVKSMLPIFLKN
;
A
#
# COMPACT_ATOMS: atom_id res chain seq x y z
N MET A 1 25.05 -59.87 31.39
CA MET A 1 24.32 -59.64 30.12
C MET A 1 23.92 -58.19 29.85
N LEU A 2 23.89 -57.28 30.83
CA LEU A 2 23.48 -55.87 30.63
C LEU A 2 24.52 -54.95 29.93
N PHE A 3 25.80 -55.32 29.89
CA PHE A 3 26.86 -54.46 29.33
C PHE A 3 26.91 -54.42 27.78
N ALA A 4 26.26 -55.36 27.08
CA ALA A 4 26.24 -55.40 25.62
C ALA A 4 25.19 -54.46 24.99
N TYR A 5 24.23 -53.95 25.78
CA TYR A 5 23.15 -53.09 25.28
C TYR A 5 23.52 -51.60 25.24
N LEU A 6 24.47 -51.16 26.07
CA LEU A 6 24.90 -49.77 26.12
C LEU A 6 25.44 -49.25 24.77
N PRO A 7 26.34 -49.95 24.06
CA PRO A 7 26.88 -49.44 22.79
C PRO A 7 25.84 -49.40 21.66
N VAL A 8 24.86 -50.33 21.67
CA VAL A 8 23.78 -50.38 20.67
C VAL A 8 22.83 -49.19 20.82
N MET A 9 22.47 -48.85 22.07
CA MET A 9 21.63 -47.69 22.37
C MET A 9 22.33 -46.37 22.00
N VAL A 10 23.63 -46.25 22.27
CA VAL A 10 24.41 -45.05 21.90
C VAL A 10 24.51 -44.89 20.38
N TYR A 11 24.60 -45.99 19.63
CA TYR A 11 24.61 -45.97 18.16
C TYR A 11 23.26 -45.51 17.57
N GLU A 12 22.15 -46.04 18.07
CA GLU A 12 20.78 -45.63 17.68
C GLU A 12 20.52 -44.14 17.95
N ILE A 13 20.95 -43.64 19.12
CA ILE A 13 20.80 -42.23 19.48
C ILE A 13 21.64 -41.33 18.57
N ARG A 14 22.90 -41.72 18.27
CA ARG A 14 23.75 -40.97 17.32
C ARG A 14 23.13 -40.89 15.92
N LYS A 15 22.57 -41.99 15.43
CA LYS A 15 21.95 -42.06 14.08
C LYS A 15 20.74 -41.12 13.95
N ASN A 16 19.94 -40.99 15.00
CA ASN A 16 18.78 -40.09 15.00
C ASN A 16 19.14 -38.60 15.19
N ILE A 17 20.26 -38.29 15.86
CA ILE A 17 20.69 -36.89 16.08
C ILE A 17 21.48 -36.34 14.87
N LEU A 18 22.25 -37.18 14.17
CA LEU A 18 23.10 -36.76 13.04
C LEU A 18 22.41 -36.71 11.67
N SER A 19 21.11 -37.00 11.58
CA SER A 19 20.34 -36.79 10.36
C SER A 19 19.44 -35.57 10.50
N PRO A 20 19.94 -34.34 10.24
CA PRO A 20 19.03 -33.23 10.09
C PRO A 20 18.16 -33.56 8.87
N ARG A 21 16.87 -33.86 9.10
CA ARG A 21 15.86 -33.87 8.05
C ARG A 21 15.68 -32.42 7.58
N PHE A 22 16.66 -31.91 6.84
CA PHE A 22 16.44 -30.78 5.95
C PHE A 22 15.45 -31.28 4.89
N THR A 23 14.17 -31.05 5.14
CA THR A 23 13.17 -31.16 4.08
C THR A 23 13.59 -30.18 2.99
N PRO A 24 13.91 -30.64 1.77
CA PRO A 24 14.19 -29.72 0.68
C PRO A 24 12.88 -28.98 0.41
N VAL A 25 12.80 -27.73 0.85
CA VAL A 25 11.81 -26.79 0.30
C VAL A 25 12.14 -26.69 -1.19
N HIS A 26 11.37 -27.41 -2.00
CA HIS A 26 11.60 -27.55 -3.43
C HIS A 26 11.76 -26.15 -4.06
N PRO A 27 12.79 -25.93 -4.91
CA PRO A 27 13.06 -24.62 -5.52
C PRO A 27 11.89 -24.09 -6.36
N PHE A 28 10.96 -24.96 -6.77
CA PHE A 28 9.74 -24.60 -7.48
C PHE A 28 8.81 -23.67 -6.70
N PHE A 29 8.75 -23.80 -5.36
CA PHE A 29 7.87 -22.95 -4.53
C PHE A 29 8.30 -21.47 -4.56
N SER A 30 9.60 -21.21 -4.76
CA SER A 30 10.17 -19.87 -4.83
C SER A 30 9.77 -19.14 -6.12
N PHE A 31 9.78 -19.82 -7.26
CA PHE A 31 9.45 -19.20 -8.55
C PHE A 31 7.99 -18.78 -8.66
N PHE A 32 7.06 -19.60 -8.15
CA PHE A 32 5.64 -19.25 -8.09
C PHE A 32 5.38 -18.04 -7.20
N PHE A 33 6.07 -17.97 -6.04
CA PHE A 33 5.96 -16.83 -5.15
C PHE A 33 6.50 -15.55 -5.80
N LEU A 34 7.62 -15.62 -6.51
CA LEU A 34 8.23 -14.47 -7.19
C LEU A 34 7.35 -13.95 -8.33
N PHE A 35 6.77 -14.84 -9.14
CA PHE A 35 5.85 -14.46 -10.21
C PHE A 35 4.53 -13.88 -9.67
N TRP A 36 3.98 -14.48 -8.61
CA TRP A 36 2.79 -13.98 -7.94
C TRP A 36 3.04 -12.62 -7.29
N PHE A 37 4.18 -12.46 -6.61
CA PHE A 37 4.58 -11.21 -5.99
C PHE A 37 4.80 -10.11 -7.03
N LEU A 38 5.47 -10.42 -8.14
CA LEU A 38 5.68 -9.45 -9.22
C LEU A 38 4.35 -9.01 -9.86
N SER A 39 3.44 -9.96 -10.10
CA SER A 39 2.09 -9.67 -10.59
C SER A 39 1.28 -8.84 -9.59
N PHE A 40 1.44 -9.11 -8.30
CA PHE A 40 0.80 -8.37 -7.22
C PHE A 40 1.33 -6.93 -7.13
N ILE A 41 2.64 -6.72 -7.26
CA ILE A 41 3.24 -5.38 -7.28
C ILE A 41 2.70 -4.55 -8.46
N LEU A 42 2.59 -5.14 -9.66
CA LEU A 42 1.99 -4.47 -10.82
C LEU A 42 0.49 -4.20 -10.61
N PHE A 43 -0.23 -5.13 -9.98
CA PHE A 43 -1.63 -4.94 -9.61
C PHE A 43 -1.83 -3.80 -8.61
N ILE A 44 -0.99 -3.72 -7.57
CA ILE A 44 -1.00 -2.65 -6.58
C ILE A 44 -0.66 -1.30 -7.24
N GLN A 45 0.35 -1.23 -8.12
CA GLN A 45 0.65 -0.01 -8.86
C GLN A 45 -0.55 0.45 -9.68
N LYS A 46 -1.20 -0.47 -10.40
CA LYS A 46 -2.42 -0.17 -11.16
C LYS A 46 -3.58 0.25 -10.26
N TYR A 47 -3.77 -0.39 -9.10
CA TYR A 47 -4.87 -0.08 -8.18
C TYR A 47 -4.67 1.27 -7.45
N ILE A 48 -3.43 1.61 -7.09
CA ILE A 48 -3.07 2.91 -6.51
C ILE A 48 -3.16 4.02 -7.56
N ILE A 49 -2.78 3.77 -8.82
CA ILE A 49 -2.84 4.77 -9.90
C ILE A 49 -4.29 4.96 -10.41
N ILE A 50 -5.17 3.95 -10.30
CA ILE A 50 -6.54 4.01 -10.85
C ILE A 50 -7.61 4.42 -9.82
N LYS A 51 -7.32 4.39 -8.50
CA LYS A 51 -8.29 4.88 -7.51
C LYS A 51 -7.69 5.96 -6.61
N PRO A 52 -8.18 7.17 -6.82
CA PRO A 52 -8.97 7.81 -5.79
C PRO A 52 -10.33 8.23 -6.37
N VAL A 53 -11.19 7.26 -6.66
CA VAL A 53 -12.64 7.52 -6.75
C VAL A 53 -13.17 7.50 -5.31
N PHE A 54 -12.79 8.54 -4.54
CA PHE A 54 -13.76 9.08 -3.61
C PHE A 54 -14.81 9.69 -4.54
N ASP A 55 -15.96 9.04 -4.65
CA ASP A 55 -17.16 9.60 -5.24
C ASP A 55 -18.05 10.03 -4.06
N PRO A 56 -17.74 11.15 -3.38
CA PRO A 56 -18.76 11.76 -2.54
C PRO A 56 -19.96 12.02 -3.42
N ASP A 57 -21.14 11.63 -2.96
CA ASP A 57 -22.39 11.89 -3.65
C ASP A 57 -22.39 13.35 -4.16
N GLU A 58 -22.74 13.56 -5.43
CA GLU A 58 -22.69 14.87 -6.13
C GLU A 58 -23.35 15.98 -5.28
N ASP A 59 -24.37 15.61 -4.51
CA ASP A 59 -25.10 16.41 -3.54
C ASP A 59 -24.22 16.96 -2.39
N MET A 60 -23.25 16.19 -1.91
CA MET A 60 -22.33 16.60 -0.84
C MET A 60 -21.41 17.73 -1.29
N TYR A 61 -20.95 17.68 -2.54
CA TYR A 61 -20.14 18.74 -3.13
C TYR A 61 -20.93 20.04 -3.24
N GLU A 62 -22.17 19.97 -3.72
CA GLU A 62 -23.05 21.13 -3.84
C GLU A 62 -23.31 21.78 -2.47
N TYR A 63 -23.53 20.96 -1.43
CA TYR A 63 -23.67 21.43 -0.06
C TYR A 63 -22.42 22.16 0.45
N LEU A 64 -21.22 21.58 0.26
CA LEU A 64 -19.97 22.21 0.68
C LEU A 64 -19.69 23.51 -0.10
N PHE A 65 -19.95 23.51 -1.41
CA PHE A 65 -19.78 24.69 -2.26
C PHE A 65 -20.70 25.84 -1.87
N ASN A 66 -21.96 25.54 -1.56
CA ASN A 66 -22.93 26.54 -1.13
C ASN A 66 -22.61 27.09 0.27
N ARG A 67 -22.14 26.24 1.19
CA ARG A 67 -21.77 26.68 2.54
C ARG A 67 -20.54 27.58 2.56
N LEU A 68 -19.55 27.27 1.73
CA LEU A 68 -18.23 27.93 1.77
C LEU A 68 -18.12 29.16 0.85
N LYS A 69 -19.15 29.48 0.05
CA LYS A 69 -19.15 30.62 -0.92
C LYS A 69 -17.85 30.70 -1.75
N LEU A 70 -17.41 29.54 -2.24
CA LEU A 70 -16.12 29.40 -2.92
C LEU A 70 -16.17 30.06 -4.31
N THR A 71 -15.11 30.78 -4.64
CA THR A 71 -14.86 31.31 -5.99
C THR A 71 -14.62 30.15 -6.96
N LYS A 72 -14.78 30.39 -8.26
CA LYS A 72 -14.61 29.36 -9.30
C LYS A 72 -13.26 28.64 -9.20
N ARG A 73 -12.17 29.37 -8.95
CA ARG A 73 -10.82 28.78 -8.78
C ARG A 73 -10.69 27.94 -7.51
N GLU A 74 -11.30 28.36 -6.42
CA GLU A 74 -11.28 27.59 -5.18
C GLU A 74 -12.11 26.30 -5.32
N LYS A 75 -13.18 26.32 -6.13
CA LYS A 75 -13.92 25.10 -6.48
C LYS A 75 -13.06 24.11 -7.26
N GLU A 76 -12.34 24.59 -8.27
CA GLU A 76 -11.42 23.76 -9.07
C GLU A 76 -10.33 23.14 -8.18
N ILE A 77 -9.74 23.92 -7.28
CA ILE A 77 -8.74 23.42 -6.31
C ILE A 77 -9.37 22.37 -5.38
N LEU A 78 -10.55 22.63 -4.83
CA LEU A 78 -11.23 21.70 -3.94
C LEU A 78 -11.58 20.38 -4.64
N GLN A 79 -12.04 20.44 -5.89
CA GLN A 79 -12.27 19.25 -6.71
C GLN A 79 -11.00 18.43 -6.89
N LEU A 80 -9.88 19.09 -7.21
CA LEU A 80 -8.60 18.39 -7.37
C LEU A 80 -8.10 17.78 -6.06
N ILE A 81 -8.32 18.44 -4.91
CA ILE A 81 -8.01 17.90 -3.58
C ILE A 81 -8.88 16.67 -3.27
N LEU A 82 -10.18 16.74 -3.57
CA LEU A 82 -11.13 15.64 -3.33
C LEU A 82 -10.87 14.45 -4.25
N GLN A 83 -10.33 14.71 -5.44
CA GLN A 83 -9.74 13.70 -6.33
C GLN A 83 -8.38 13.16 -5.84
N GLY A 84 -7.92 13.54 -4.64
CA GLY A 84 -6.69 13.03 -4.05
C GLY A 84 -5.39 13.59 -4.63
N ASN A 85 -5.44 14.64 -5.46
CA ASN A 85 -4.24 15.25 -5.99
C ASN A 85 -3.45 15.97 -4.88
N MET A 86 -2.12 15.82 -4.90
CA MET A 86 -1.24 16.56 -4.00
C MET A 86 -1.15 18.03 -4.40
N ASN A 87 -0.86 18.92 -3.44
CA ASN A 87 -0.65 20.36 -3.71
C ASN A 87 0.33 20.65 -4.85
N LYS A 88 1.36 19.81 -5.01
CA LYS A 88 2.32 19.91 -6.12
C LYS A 88 1.68 19.58 -7.48
N GLU A 89 0.86 18.54 -7.54
CA GLU A 89 0.13 18.14 -8.74
C GLU A 89 -0.92 19.19 -9.09
N ILE A 90 -1.67 19.70 -8.10
CA ILE A 90 -2.62 20.80 -8.28
C ILE A 90 -1.93 22.03 -8.87
N SER A 91 -0.75 22.39 -8.35
CA SER A 91 0.03 23.52 -8.84
C SER A 91 0.43 23.35 -10.33
N TRP A 92 0.74 22.12 -10.72
CA TRP A 92 1.05 21.77 -12.11
C TRP A 92 -0.19 21.78 -13.00
N ILE A 93 -1.29 21.18 -12.55
CA ILE A 93 -2.55 21.07 -13.30
C ILE A 93 -3.15 22.46 -13.57
N LEU A 94 -3.14 23.35 -12.57
CA LEU A 94 -3.71 24.68 -12.68
C LEU A 94 -2.70 25.76 -13.13
N GLY A 95 -1.42 25.41 -13.27
CA GLY A 95 -0.36 26.34 -13.65
C GLY A 95 -0.14 27.48 -12.65
N ILE A 96 -0.44 27.26 -11.37
CA ILE A 96 -0.29 28.26 -10.30
C ILE A 96 0.85 27.88 -9.36
N SER A 97 1.39 28.86 -8.64
CA SER A 97 2.49 28.60 -7.73
C SER A 97 2.04 27.78 -6.51
N LEU A 98 2.91 26.90 -6.00
CA LEU A 98 2.66 26.11 -4.79
C LEU A 98 2.22 26.96 -3.57
N PRO A 99 2.80 28.15 -3.33
CA PRO A 99 2.34 29.04 -2.26
C PRO A 99 0.90 29.53 -2.46
N ALA A 100 0.48 29.77 -3.71
CA ALA A 100 -0.89 30.20 -4.02
C ALA A 100 -1.91 29.08 -3.74
N VAL A 101 -1.56 27.83 -4.04
CA VAL A 101 -2.37 26.66 -3.65
C VAL A 101 -2.50 26.61 -2.11
N LYS A 102 -1.37 26.78 -1.40
CA LYS A 102 -1.36 26.76 0.08
C LYS A 102 -2.14 27.91 0.71
N SER A 103 -2.16 29.10 0.12
CA SER A 103 -2.92 30.24 0.67
C SER A 103 -4.44 30.06 0.55
N MET A 104 -4.89 29.23 -0.40
CA MET A 104 -6.31 28.92 -0.59
C MET A 104 -6.79 27.78 0.33
N LEU A 105 -5.87 26.89 0.77
CA LEU A 105 -6.18 25.79 1.70
C LEU A 105 -6.78 26.18 3.06
N PRO A 106 -6.28 27.21 3.79
CA PRO A 106 -6.79 27.54 5.12
C PRO A 106 -8.26 27.95 5.12
N ILE A 107 -8.82 28.38 3.98
CA ILE A 107 -10.27 28.65 3.85
C ILE A 107 -11.09 27.38 4.11
N PHE A 108 -10.56 26.21 3.76
CA PHE A 108 -11.23 24.91 3.98
C PHE A 108 -11.04 24.35 5.39
N LEU A 109 -9.99 24.76 6.12
CA LEU A 109 -9.62 24.21 7.43
C LEU A 109 -10.00 25.12 8.62
N LYS A 110 -10.54 26.32 8.37
CA LYS A 110 -10.83 27.31 9.42
C LYS A 110 -12.25 27.22 10.00
N ASN A 111 -12.97 26.12 9.77
CA ASN A 111 -14.32 25.88 10.32
C ASN A 111 -14.35 24.63 11.19
#